data_AF-A0A5N7MF60-F1
#
_entry.id   AF-A0A5N7MF60-F1
#
_cell.length_a   1.000
_cell.length_b   1.000
_cell.length_c   1.000
_cell.angle_alpha   90.00
_cell.angle_beta   90.00
_cell.angle_gamma   90.00
#
_symmetry.space_group_name_H-M   'P 1'
#
loop_
_entity.id
_entity.type
_entity.pdbx_description
1 polymer ?
#
loop_
_entity_poly.entity_id
_entity_poly.type
_entity_poly.pdbx_seq_one_letter_code
_entity_poly.pdbx_strand_id
1 'polypeptide(L)'
;MGALSLELTSDPRCRLVLGDFFAGAASEVGFNADQPGRRYHAILVDIDHSPKNVLHPSHLALYTVEGLTRLSAHLHPGGVVALWLNDPPDDGVQWALREVFATSEARIVAFDNIRKDGEVTNTVYVATRGR
;
A
#
# COMPACT_ATOMS: atom_id res chain seq x y z
N MET A 1 4.67 12.97 23.12
CA MET A 1 5.00 12.63 21.72
C MET A 1 6.39 12.03 21.72
N GLY A 2 6.55 10.79 21.22
CA GLY A 2 7.87 10.14 21.15
C GLY A 2 8.79 10.87 20.17
N ALA A 3 10.11 10.67 20.30
CA ALA A 3 11.13 11.29 19.45
C ALA A 3 10.83 11.18 17.95
N LEU A 4 10.30 10.02 17.52
CA LEU A 4 9.96 9.76 16.11
C LEU A 4 8.86 10.69 15.55
N SER A 5 7.85 11.04 16.35
CA SER A 5 6.79 11.94 15.87
C SER A 5 7.32 13.33 15.56
N LEU A 6 8.22 13.85 16.41
CA LEU A 6 8.82 15.16 16.22
C LEU A 6 9.81 15.18 15.05
N GLU A 7 10.61 14.12 14.90
CA GLU A 7 11.52 13.95 13.78
C GLU A 7 10.79 13.95 12.44
N LEU A 8 9.72 13.16 12.31
CA LEU A 8 8.94 13.07 11.08
C LEU A 8 8.19 14.37 10.75
N THR A 9 7.66 15.08 11.74
CA THR A 9 6.91 16.33 11.49
C THR A 9 7.80 17.54 11.24
N SER A 10 9.08 17.48 11.64
CA SER A 10 10.05 18.57 11.48
C SER A 10 10.98 18.39 10.27
N ASP A 11 11.05 17.19 9.69
CA ASP A 11 11.86 16.94 8.49
C ASP A 11 11.20 17.54 7.25
N PRO A 12 11.86 18.47 6.53
CA PRO A 12 11.28 19.11 5.34
C PRO A 12 11.05 18.16 4.16
N ARG A 13 11.60 16.93 4.19
CA ARG A 13 11.35 15.89 3.20
C ARG A 13 10.04 15.15 3.46
N CYS A 14 9.50 15.24 4.68
CA CYS A 14 8.26 14.60 5.08
C CYS A 14 7.11 15.60 4.98
N ARG A 15 6.01 15.18 4.35
CA ARG A 15 4.77 15.97 4.30
C ARG A 15 3.61 15.08 4.69
N LEU A 16 2.91 15.47 5.75
CA LEU A 16 1.68 14.82 6.19
C LEU A 16 0.50 15.46 5.46
N VAL A 17 -0.28 14.63 4.77
CA VAL A 17 -1.46 15.07 4.01
C VAL A 17 -2.68 14.38 4.62
N LEU A 18 -3.63 15.18 5.11
CA LEU A 18 -4.93 14.66 5.52
C LEU A 18 -5.75 14.34 4.26
N GLY A 19 -6.14 13.08 4.08
CA GLY A 19 -6.93 12.67 2.92
C GLY A 19 -7.40 11.22 2.98
N ASP A 20 -8.25 10.85 2.03
CA ASP A 20 -8.72 9.49 1.80
C ASP A 20 -7.80 8.82 0.76
N PHE A 21 -7.05 7.81 1.21
CA PHE A 21 -6.15 7.04 0.35
C PHE A 21 -6.89 6.35 -0.80
N PHE A 22 -8.05 5.75 -0.55
CA PHE A 22 -8.78 5.00 -1.57
C PHE A 22 -9.35 5.93 -2.63
N ALA A 23 -9.87 7.08 -2.22
CA ALA A 23 -10.30 8.12 -3.16
C ALA A 23 -9.13 8.63 -4.01
N GLY A 24 -7.96 8.85 -3.39
CA GLY A 24 -6.74 9.24 -4.10
C GLY A 24 -6.27 8.18 -5.10
N ALA A 25 -6.22 6.91 -4.69
CA ALA A 25 -5.78 5.79 -5.51
C ALA A 25 -6.71 5.48 -6.69
N ALA A 26 -8.00 5.80 -6.56
CA ALA A 26 -8.99 5.58 -7.60
C ALA A 26 -9.17 6.76 -8.58
N SER A 27 -8.50 7.90 -8.33
CA SER A 27 -8.68 9.17 -9.03
C SER A 27 -7.44 9.58 -9.82
N GLU A 28 -7.61 10.16 -11.01
CA GLU A 28 -6.49 10.69 -11.82
C GLU A 28 -5.73 11.83 -11.12
N VAL A 29 -6.37 12.55 -10.19
CA VAL A 29 -5.72 13.61 -9.40
C VAL A 29 -4.65 13.02 -8.47
N GLY A 30 -4.87 11.83 -7.91
CA GLY A 30 -3.93 11.16 -7.01
C GLY A 30 -3.85 11.76 -5.60
N PHE A 31 -2.69 11.58 -4.96
CA PHE A 31 -2.48 11.85 -3.53
C PHE A 31 -2.04 13.29 -3.18
N ASN A 32 -1.95 14.17 -4.17
CA ASN A 32 -1.45 15.54 -3.98
C ASN A 32 -2.27 16.54 -4.81
N ALA A 33 -3.19 17.26 -4.17
CA ALA A 33 -4.03 18.25 -4.85
C ALA A 33 -3.22 19.37 -5.51
N ASP A 34 -2.05 19.73 -4.95
CA ASP A 34 -1.18 20.77 -5.53
C ASP A 34 -0.40 20.28 -6.76
N GLN A 35 -0.32 18.96 -6.97
CA GLN A 35 0.35 18.35 -8.12
C GLN A 35 -0.48 17.18 -8.65
N PRO A 36 -1.62 17.46 -9.31
CA PRO A 36 -2.49 16.43 -9.86
C PRO A 36 -1.73 15.50 -10.81
N GLY A 37 -1.98 14.20 -10.72
CA GLY A 37 -1.34 13.19 -11.56
C GLY A 37 0.14 12.95 -11.24
N ARG A 38 0.65 13.49 -10.11
CA ARG A 38 2.01 13.20 -9.64
C ARG A 38 2.23 11.70 -9.55
N ARG A 39 3.36 11.26 -10.11
CA ARG A 39 3.82 9.87 -10.02
C ARG A 39 4.87 9.71 -8.91
N TYR A 40 4.96 8.48 -8.41
CA TYR A 40 5.83 8.10 -7.31
C TYR A 40 6.73 6.94 -7.74
N HIS A 41 7.94 6.89 -7.18
CA HIS A 41 8.82 5.73 -7.36
C HIS A 41 8.39 4.56 -6.49
N ALA A 42 7.78 4.84 -5.33
CA ALA A 42 7.23 3.85 -4.43
C ALA A 42 5.92 4.34 -3.82
N ILE A 43 4.96 3.44 -3.68
CA ILE A 43 3.76 3.62 -2.84
C ILE A 43 3.76 2.48 -1.82
N LEU A 44 3.84 2.85 -0.54
CA LEU A 44 3.86 1.89 0.58
C LEU A 44 2.53 2.02 1.32
N VAL A 45 1.74 0.95 1.33
CA VAL A 45 0.40 0.93 1.89
C VAL A 45 0.42 0.17 3.21
N ASP A 46 0.28 0.93 4.29
CA ASP A 46 0.18 0.46 5.66
C ASP A 46 -1.15 0.96 6.25
N ILE A 47 -2.22 0.21 5.98
CA ILE A 47 -3.57 0.52 6.42
C ILE A 47 -4.15 -0.76 7.00
N ASP A 48 -4.70 -0.70 8.21
CA ASP A 48 -5.24 -1.83 8.97
C ASP A 48 -6.49 -2.48 8.33
N HIS A 49 -6.32 -3.11 7.17
CA HIS A 49 -7.36 -3.92 6.54
C HIS A 49 -6.78 -4.98 5.60
N SER A 50 -7.62 -5.96 5.30
CA SER A 50 -7.36 -6.96 4.28
C SER A 50 -8.60 -7.15 3.40
N PRO A 51 -8.48 -7.84 2.25
CA PRO A 51 -9.66 -8.21 1.46
C PRO A 51 -10.69 -9.01 2.26
N LYS A 52 -10.25 -9.71 3.32
CA LYS A 52 -11.12 -10.49 4.21
C LYS A 52 -11.69 -9.65 5.35
N ASN A 53 -10.99 -8.58 5.74
CA ASN A 53 -11.31 -7.73 6.88
C ASN A 53 -11.18 -6.25 6.48
N VAL A 54 -12.13 -5.74 5.70
CA VAL A 54 -12.16 -4.32 5.30
C VAL A 54 -12.83 -3.43 6.35
N LEU A 55 -12.26 -2.23 6.57
CA LEU A 55 -12.88 -1.20 7.41
C LEU A 55 -14.19 -0.64 6.81
N HIS A 56 -14.30 -0.66 5.47
CA HIS A 56 -15.50 -0.28 4.74
C HIS A 56 -15.59 -1.09 3.42
N PRO A 57 -16.78 -1.54 2.98
CA PRO A 57 -16.91 -2.37 1.77
C PRO A 57 -16.32 -1.76 0.50
N SER A 58 -16.31 -0.43 0.37
CA SER A 58 -15.73 0.25 -0.80
C SER A 58 -14.22 0.02 -0.95
N HIS A 59 -13.51 -0.33 0.14
CA HIS A 59 -12.07 -0.55 0.12
C HIS A 59 -11.69 -1.82 -0.64
N LEU A 60 -12.62 -2.77 -0.81
CA LEU A 60 -12.40 -4.00 -1.59
C LEU A 60 -11.99 -3.72 -3.03
N ALA A 61 -12.45 -2.59 -3.59
CA ALA A 61 -12.12 -2.19 -4.95
C ALA A 61 -10.60 -2.10 -5.19
N LEU A 62 -9.82 -1.70 -4.17
CA LEU A 62 -8.36 -1.62 -4.26
C LEU A 62 -7.72 -2.95 -4.66
N TYR A 63 -8.23 -4.07 -4.15
CA TYR A 63 -7.63 -5.40 -4.34
C TYR A 63 -8.05 -6.09 -5.65
N THR A 64 -8.84 -5.41 -6.47
CA THR A 64 -9.22 -5.89 -7.80
C THR A 64 -8.17 -5.51 -8.84
N VAL A 65 -8.17 -6.19 -9.99
CA VAL A 65 -7.33 -5.83 -11.14
C VAL A 65 -7.58 -4.37 -11.55
N GLU A 66 -8.83 -3.92 -11.55
CA GLU A 66 -9.18 -2.54 -11.91
C GLU A 66 -8.61 -1.53 -10.90
N GLY A 67 -8.79 -1.78 -9.60
CA GLY A 67 -8.26 -0.92 -8.54
C GLY A 67 -6.73 -0.84 -8.57
N LEU A 68 -6.06 -1.98 -8.70
CA LEU A 68 -4.60 -2.04 -8.81
C LEU A 68 -4.10 -1.38 -10.10
N THR A 69 -4.84 -1.49 -11.22
CA THR A 69 -4.52 -0.78 -12.46
C THR A 69 -4.51 0.73 -12.25
N ARG A 70 -5.54 1.27 -11.58
CA ARG A 70 -5.60 2.70 -11.25
C ARG A 70 -4.45 3.10 -10.32
N LEU A 71 -4.17 2.31 -9.29
CA LEU A 71 -3.04 2.55 -8.41
C LEU A 71 -1.70 2.57 -9.18
N SER A 72 -1.50 1.65 -10.12
CA SER A 72 -0.28 1.56 -10.93
C SER A 72 -0.04 2.81 -11.79
N ALA A 73 -1.11 3.52 -12.19
CA ALA A 73 -1.02 4.75 -12.97
C ALA A 73 -0.28 5.86 -12.21
N HIS A 74 -0.32 5.83 -10.87
CA HIS A 74 0.41 6.74 -9.98
C HIS A 74 1.88 6.37 -9.77
N LEU A 75 2.39 5.28 -10.34
CA LEU A 75 3.80 4.93 -10.27
C LEU A 75 4.56 5.41 -11.51
N HIS A 76 5.84 5.73 -11.37
CA HIS A 76 6.73 5.79 -12.54
C HIS A 76 6.87 4.40 -13.18
N PRO A 77 7.24 4.29 -14.47
CA PRO A 77 7.72 3.02 -15.02
C PRO A 77 8.85 2.46 -14.15
N GLY A 78 8.82 1.17 -13.82
CA GLY A 78 9.73 0.57 -12.85
C GLY A 78 9.47 0.93 -11.38
N GLY A 79 8.43 1.71 -11.07
CA GLY A 79 8.04 2.03 -9.70
C GLY A 79 7.40 0.85 -8.96
N VAL A 80 7.40 0.90 -7.64
CA VAL A 80 7.02 -0.22 -6.76
C VAL A 80 5.78 0.13 -5.95
N VAL A 81 4.87 -0.83 -5.79
CA VAL A 81 3.89 -0.83 -4.72
C VAL A 81 4.25 -1.91 -3.70
N ALA A 82 4.14 -1.57 -2.42
CA ALA A 82 4.17 -2.55 -1.34
C ALA A 82 2.87 -2.48 -0.52
N LEU A 83 2.20 -3.63 -0.34
CA LEU A 83 1.00 -3.77 0.47
C LEU A 83 1.33 -4.58 1.71
N TRP A 84 1.10 -4.01 2.89
CA TRP A 84 1.19 -4.72 4.16
C TRP A 84 -0.19 -5.24 4.55
N LEU A 85 -0.29 -6.53 4.86
CA LEU A 85 -1.51 -7.18 5.32
C LEU A 85 -1.22 -8.06 6.53
N ASN A 86 -2.08 -8.01 7.54
CA ASN A 86 -1.94 -8.86 8.73
C ASN A 86 -2.31 -10.34 8.46
N ASP A 87 -3.06 -10.62 7.39
CA ASP A 87 -3.46 -11.97 7.04
C ASP A 87 -2.36 -12.74 6.27
N PRO A 88 -2.38 -14.09 6.28
CA PRO A 88 -1.54 -14.91 5.40
C PRO A 88 -1.72 -14.56 3.91
N PRO A 89 -0.80 -15.01 3.04
CA PRO A 89 -0.92 -14.78 1.61
C PRO A 89 -2.28 -15.20 1.06
N ASP A 90 -2.85 -14.35 0.21
CA ASP A 90 -4.16 -14.50 -0.39
C ASP A 90 -4.01 -14.63 -1.90
N ASP A 91 -4.54 -15.72 -2.45
CA ASP A 91 -4.40 -16.05 -3.87
C ASP A 91 -5.07 -15.02 -4.77
N GLY A 92 -6.16 -14.39 -4.32
CA GLY A 92 -6.88 -13.36 -5.07
C GLY A 92 -6.06 -12.09 -5.19
N VAL A 93 -5.46 -11.62 -4.10
CA VAL A 93 -4.54 -10.48 -4.11
C VAL A 93 -3.33 -10.77 -4.98
N GLN A 94 -2.71 -11.94 -4.82
CA GLN A 94 -1.56 -12.35 -5.62
C GLN A 94 -1.89 -12.41 -7.12
N TRP A 95 -3.05 -12.96 -7.46
CA TRP A 95 -3.49 -13.03 -8.85
C TRP A 95 -3.69 -11.62 -9.42
N ALA A 96 -4.42 -10.75 -8.72
CA ALA A 96 -4.68 -9.39 -9.19
C ALA A 96 -3.39 -8.56 -9.37
N LEU A 97 -2.41 -8.72 -8.48
CA LEU A 97 -1.10 -8.07 -8.63
C LEU A 97 -0.34 -8.58 -9.86
N ARG A 98 -0.35 -9.89 -10.15
CA ARG A 98 0.32 -10.45 -11.34
C ARG A 98 -0.31 -10.00 -12.65
N GLU A 99 -1.61 -9.75 -12.69
CA GLU A 99 -2.29 -9.24 -13.88
C GLU A 99 -1.88 -7.79 -14.22
N VAL A 100 -1.53 -7.00 -13.21
CA VAL A 100 -1.27 -5.55 -13.37
C VAL A 100 0.21 -5.21 -13.42
N PHE A 101 1.04 -5.92 -12.67
CA PHE A 101 2.44 -5.59 -12.45
C PHE A 101 3.38 -6.58 -13.17
N ALA A 102 4.53 -6.08 -13.63
CA ALA A 102 5.51 -6.90 -14.34
C ALA A 102 6.16 -7.96 -13.43
N THR A 103 6.27 -7.65 -12.14
CA THR A 103 6.68 -8.61 -11.11
C THR A 103 5.76 -8.47 -9.91
N SER A 104 5.47 -9.57 -9.22
CA SER A 104 4.74 -9.57 -7.96
C SER A 104 5.21 -10.72 -7.09
N GLU A 105 5.32 -10.46 -5.79
CA GLU A 105 5.82 -11.41 -4.81
C GLU A 105 5.16 -11.16 -3.45
N ALA A 106 4.85 -12.22 -2.70
CA ALA A 106 4.51 -12.10 -1.29
C ALA A 106 5.67 -12.58 -0.41
N ARG A 107 5.89 -11.85 0.67
CA ARG A 107 6.85 -12.16 1.72
C ARG A 107 6.10 -12.28 3.04
N ILE A 108 6.18 -13.44 3.67
CA ILE A 108 5.70 -13.62 5.04
C ILE A 108 6.79 -13.10 5.96
N VAL A 109 6.45 -12.16 6.84
CA VAL A 109 7.35 -11.64 7.87
C VAL A 109 6.86 -12.12 9.21
N ALA A 110 7.69 -12.89 9.91
CA ALA A 110 7.43 -13.37 11.25
C ALA A 110 8.15 -12.51 12.28
N PHE A 111 7.49 -12.18 13.39
CA PHE A 111 8.02 -11.34 14.46
C PHE A 111 7.34 -11.65 15.80
N ASP A 112 8.01 -11.35 16.91
CA ASP A 112 7.43 -11.49 18.23
C ASP A 112 6.34 -10.44 18.45
N ASN A 113 5.18 -10.86 18.96
CA ASN A 113 4.17 -9.91 19.42
C ASN A 113 4.73 -9.05 20.57
N ILE A 114 4.36 -7.78 20.63
CA ILE A 114 4.72 -6.84 21.70
C ILE A 114 4.35 -7.40 23.09
N ARG A 115 3.29 -8.21 23.16
CA ARG A 115 2.84 -8.89 24.39
C ARG A 115 3.67 -10.11 24.78
N LYS A 116 4.59 -10.57 23.92
CA LYS A 116 5.43 -11.77 24.09
C LYS A 116 4.63 -13.05 24.35
N ASP A 117 3.41 -13.12 23.83
CA ASP A 117 2.52 -14.28 23.92
C ASP A 117 2.68 -15.25 22.74
N GLY A 118 3.50 -14.90 21.73
CA GLY A 118 3.87 -15.78 20.62
C GLY A 118 4.42 -15.02 19.43
N GLU A 119 4.86 -15.78 18.42
CA GLU A 119 5.18 -15.26 17.10
C GLU A 119 3.89 -14.93 16.35
N VAL A 120 3.88 -13.77 15.69
CA VAL A 120 2.82 -13.37 14.77
C VAL A 120 3.43 -13.14 13.39
N THR A 121 2.61 -13.25 12.36
CA THR A 121 3.03 -13.04 10.97
C THR A 121 2.21 -11.95 10.32
N ASN A 122 2.83 -11.29 9.34
CA ASN A 122 2.13 -10.50 8.34
C ASN A 122 2.61 -10.90 6.94
N THR A 123 1.88 -10.49 5.92
CA THR A 123 2.26 -10.64 4.53
C THR A 123 2.53 -9.28 3.91
N VAL A 124 3.73 -9.11 3.36
CA VAL A 124 4.10 -7.96 2.53
C VAL A 124 4.12 -8.39 1.08
N TYR A 125 3.25 -7.79 0.27
CA TYR A 125 3.25 -7.95 -1.18
C TYR A 125 4.09 -6.86 -1.79
N VAL A 126 5.03 -7.21 -2.67
CA VAL A 126 5.85 -6.25 -3.40
C VAL A 126 5.63 -6.48 -4.89
N ALA A 127 5.24 -5.42 -5.61
CA ALA A 127 5.00 -5.50 -7.04
C ALA A 127 5.61 -4.31 -7.79
N THR A 128 6.18 -4.58 -8.97
CA THR A 128 6.92 -3.58 -9.76
C THR A 128 6.20 -3.32 -11.06
N ARG A 129 5.95 -2.04 -11.37
CA ARG A 129 5.39 -1.62 -12.65
C ARG A 129 6.39 -1.91 -13.77
N GLY A 130 5.90 -2.30 -14.96
CA GLY A 130 6.74 -2.42 -16.15
C GLY A 130 7.55 -1.14 -16.43
N ARG A 131 8.74 -1.31 -17.02
CA ARG A 131 9.61 -0.20 -17.45
C ARG A 131 9.12 0.45 -18.74
#